data_AF-A0A846U5F8-F1
#
_entry.id   AF-A0A846U5F8-F1
#
_cell.length_a   1.000
_cell.length_b   1.000
_cell.length_c   1.000
_cell.angle_alpha   90.00
_cell.angle_beta   90.00
_cell.angle_gamma   90.00
#
_symmetry.space_group_name_H-M   'P 1'
#
loop_
_entity.id
_entity.type
_entity.pdbx_description
1 polymer ?
#
loop_
_entity_poly.entity_id
_entity_poly.type
_entity_poly.pdbx_seq_one_letter_code
_entity_poly.pdbx_strand_id
1 'polypeptide(L)'
;MPTDPTRFILLNTSHYGNIGATARAMKTMGFSDLVLVAPRFADALVHEDTVAMASGAADVLVRARVVASLAEALDGVSYACATAMTPRDFGPPTHAPRPLFAELARSEHRVAFVFGSERFGMANDDVYRCHACISIPTHPGYGSLNLAQAVQLLAYDWRQALGGFDVLPRVPDPTLADGAQVQGLLDHWQRALADIGFLDPAAPKKLMPRLHQLINRAGLSAEEVHLLRGIARAMQRRG
;
A
#
# COMPACT_ATOMS: atom_id res chain seq x y z
N MET A 1 18.55 -10.62 -15.97
CA MET A 1 18.01 -10.19 -14.66
C MET A 1 17.74 -11.43 -13.85
N PRO A 2 17.95 -11.43 -12.51
CA PRO A 2 17.53 -12.56 -11.68
C PRO A 2 16.05 -12.82 -11.91
N THR A 3 15.65 -14.10 -12.01
CA THR A 3 14.24 -14.48 -12.06
C THR A 3 13.55 -13.99 -10.79
N ASP A 4 12.41 -13.32 -10.93
CA ASP A 4 11.55 -12.94 -9.81
C ASP A 4 11.29 -14.18 -8.93
N PRO A 5 11.64 -14.18 -7.63
CA PRO A 5 11.41 -15.33 -6.76
C PRO A 5 9.93 -15.52 -6.44
N THR A 6 9.06 -14.57 -6.81
CA THR A 6 7.62 -14.61 -6.56
C THR A 6 6.84 -14.89 -7.85
N ARG A 7 6.00 -15.91 -7.84
CA ARG A 7 5.13 -16.27 -8.96
C ARG A 7 3.65 -16.07 -8.64
N PHE A 8 2.91 -15.52 -9.58
CA PHE A 8 1.45 -15.42 -9.52
C PHE A 8 0.84 -16.38 -10.53
N ILE A 9 -0.03 -17.28 -10.07
CA ILE A 9 -0.63 -18.34 -10.88
C ILE A 9 -2.14 -18.14 -10.90
N LEU A 10 -2.72 -17.95 -12.09
CA LEU A 10 -4.17 -17.85 -12.25
C LEU A 10 -4.73 -19.11 -12.90
N LEU A 11 -5.64 -19.79 -12.21
CA LEU A 11 -6.29 -21.01 -12.69
C LEU A 11 -7.57 -20.67 -13.44
N ASN A 12 -7.72 -21.20 -14.66
CA ASN A 12 -8.98 -21.20 -15.40
C ASN A 12 -9.65 -19.81 -15.45
N THR A 13 -8.84 -18.75 -15.59
CA THR A 13 -9.33 -17.36 -15.59
C THR A 13 -10.26 -17.17 -16.77
N SER A 14 -11.44 -16.61 -16.49
CA SER A 14 -12.56 -16.59 -17.42
C SER A 14 -12.89 -15.20 -17.98
N HIS A 15 -12.29 -14.15 -17.41
CA HIS A 15 -12.50 -12.76 -17.85
C HIS A 15 -11.18 -12.08 -18.24
N TYR A 16 -11.09 -11.62 -19.49
CA TYR A 16 -9.92 -10.92 -20.04
C TYR A 16 -9.46 -9.73 -19.19
N GLY A 17 -10.40 -8.91 -18.72
CA GLY A 17 -10.09 -7.74 -17.91
C GLY A 17 -9.40 -8.09 -16.59
N ASN A 18 -9.68 -9.25 -15.99
CA ASN A 18 -9.01 -9.67 -14.76
C ASN A 18 -7.56 -10.06 -15.01
N ILE A 19 -7.23 -10.63 -16.17
CA ILE A 19 -5.84 -10.95 -16.54
C ILE A 19 -5.03 -9.65 -16.64
N GLY A 20 -5.57 -8.66 -17.35
CA GLY A 20 -4.93 -7.35 -17.49
C GLY A 20 -4.79 -6.63 -16.16
N ALA A 21 -5.87 -6.57 -15.39
CA ALA A 21 -5.87 -5.92 -14.08
C ALA A 21 -4.93 -6.62 -13.08
N THR A 22 -4.80 -7.95 -13.12
CA THR A 22 -3.79 -8.72 -12.36
C THR A 22 -2.39 -8.29 -12.75
N ALA A 23 -2.07 -8.26 -14.05
CA ALA A 23 -0.75 -7.83 -14.53
C ALA A 23 -0.40 -6.42 -14.05
N ARG A 24 -1.38 -5.50 -14.09
CA ARG A 24 -1.24 -4.14 -13.53
C ARG A 24 -0.98 -4.17 -12.01
N ALA A 25 -1.75 -4.95 -11.27
CA ALA A 25 -1.60 -5.06 -9.81
C ALA A 25 -0.22 -5.59 -9.42
N MET A 26 0.24 -6.65 -10.09
CA MET A 26 1.58 -7.22 -9.93
C MET A 26 2.66 -6.19 -10.22
N LYS A 27 2.61 -5.52 -11.39
CA LYS A 27 3.63 -4.54 -11.79
C LYS A 27 3.71 -3.36 -10.83
N THR A 28 2.57 -2.88 -10.35
CA THR A 28 2.53 -1.77 -9.36
C THR A 28 3.23 -2.16 -8.05
N MET A 29 3.22 -3.45 -7.71
CA MET A 29 3.93 -4.02 -6.56
C MET A 29 5.30 -4.59 -6.91
N GLY A 30 5.82 -4.35 -8.12
CA GLY A 30 7.16 -4.76 -8.54
C GLY A 30 7.33 -6.25 -8.84
N PHE A 31 6.25 -6.96 -9.19
CA PHE A 31 6.29 -8.38 -9.58
C PHE A 31 6.06 -8.57 -11.09
N SER A 32 6.59 -9.67 -11.63
CA SER A 32 6.56 -9.89 -13.08
C SER A 32 6.38 -11.34 -13.56
N ASP A 33 6.50 -12.36 -12.70
CA ASP A 33 6.29 -13.76 -13.08
C ASP A 33 4.80 -14.14 -12.96
N LEU A 34 4.07 -14.02 -14.08
CA LEU A 34 2.66 -14.40 -14.22
C LEU A 34 2.53 -15.71 -15.00
N VAL A 35 1.76 -16.65 -14.49
CA VAL A 35 1.42 -17.90 -15.19
C VAL A 35 -0.09 -18.07 -15.23
N LEU A 36 -0.63 -18.31 -16.42
CA LEU A 36 -2.02 -18.71 -16.62
C LEU A 36 -2.08 -20.23 -16.83
N VAL A 37 -2.88 -20.91 -16.01
CA VAL A 37 -3.14 -22.35 -16.16
C VAL A 37 -4.49 -22.52 -16.83
N ALA A 38 -4.48 -23.10 -18.03
CA ALA A 38 -5.67 -23.37 -18.82
C ALA A 38 -6.68 -22.20 -18.82
N PRO A 39 -6.28 -20.96 -19.19
CA PRO A 39 -7.22 -19.85 -19.28
C PRO A 39 -8.36 -20.21 -20.23
N ARG A 40 -9.55 -19.66 -19.98
CA ARG A 40 -10.76 -20.05 -20.73
C ARG A 40 -10.63 -19.85 -22.24
N PHE A 41 -9.83 -18.88 -22.66
CA PHE A 41 -9.62 -18.50 -24.06
C PHE A 41 -8.14 -18.53 -24.39
N ALA A 42 -7.78 -19.03 -25.57
CA ALA A 42 -6.39 -19.22 -25.99
C ALA A 42 -5.66 -17.88 -26.26
N ASP A 43 -6.39 -16.86 -26.67
CA ASP A 43 -5.93 -15.50 -26.94
C ASP A 43 -5.91 -14.60 -25.69
N ALA A 44 -6.06 -15.19 -24.50
CA ALA A 44 -6.16 -14.50 -23.21
C ALA A 44 -5.10 -13.42 -22.93
N LEU A 45 -3.88 -13.55 -23.44
CA LEU A 45 -2.81 -12.57 -23.20
C LEU A 45 -2.80 -11.41 -24.21
N VAL A 46 -3.42 -11.58 -25.36
CA VAL A 46 -3.36 -10.62 -26.48
C VAL A 46 -4.71 -9.96 -26.78
N HIS A 47 -5.79 -10.42 -26.14
CA HIS A 47 -7.12 -9.83 -26.28
C HIS A 47 -7.12 -8.35 -25.88
N GLU A 48 -7.89 -7.53 -26.61
CA GLU A 48 -7.92 -6.07 -26.45
C GLU A 48 -8.25 -5.64 -25.01
N ASP A 49 -9.26 -6.25 -24.39
CA ASP A 49 -9.65 -5.98 -23.00
C ASP A 49 -8.53 -6.30 -22.00
N THR A 50 -7.76 -7.37 -22.22
CA THR A 50 -6.62 -7.72 -21.36
C THR A 50 -5.53 -6.66 -21.48
N VAL A 51 -5.20 -6.25 -22.70
CA VAL A 51 -4.18 -5.22 -22.96
C VAL A 51 -4.62 -3.87 -22.39
N ALA A 52 -5.89 -3.48 -22.59
CA ALA A 52 -6.45 -2.24 -22.09
C ALA A 52 -6.40 -2.18 -20.55
N MET A 53 -6.79 -3.26 -19.87
CA MET A 53 -6.79 -3.31 -18.41
C MET A 53 -5.40 -3.40 -17.79
N ALA A 54 -4.39 -3.86 -18.54
CA ALA A 54 -3.01 -3.89 -18.08
C ALA A 54 -2.38 -2.51 -17.92
N SER A 55 -2.88 -1.47 -18.60
CA SER A 55 -2.54 -0.05 -18.37
C SER A 55 -1.03 0.19 -18.09
N GLY A 56 -0.19 -0.09 -19.08
CA GLY A 56 1.27 0.06 -18.96
C GLY A 56 2.01 -1.16 -18.39
N ALA A 57 1.31 -2.24 -18.02
CA ALA A 57 1.89 -3.53 -17.62
C ALA A 57 1.93 -4.60 -18.73
N ALA A 58 1.92 -4.18 -20.00
CA ALA A 58 1.97 -5.09 -21.15
C ALA A 58 3.22 -5.98 -21.14
N ASP A 59 4.34 -5.51 -20.58
CA ASP A 59 5.56 -6.30 -20.44
C ASP A 59 5.41 -7.50 -19.48
N VAL A 60 4.50 -7.42 -18.49
CA VAL A 60 4.15 -8.59 -17.66
C VAL A 60 3.37 -9.61 -18.49
N LEU A 61 2.42 -9.16 -19.32
CA LEU A 61 1.65 -10.03 -20.21
C LEU A 61 2.54 -10.72 -21.25
N VAL A 62 3.49 -9.99 -21.86
CA VAL A 62 4.44 -10.53 -22.85
C VAL A 62 5.33 -11.62 -22.24
N ARG A 63 5.69 -11.49 -20.96
CA ARG A 63 6.49 -12.50 -20.24
C ARG A 63 5.64 -13.63 -19.65
N ALA A 64 4.32 -13.46 -19.59
CA ALA A 64 3.45 -14.43 -18.95
C ALA A 64 3.48 -15.76 -19.71
N ARG A 65 3.46 -16.86 -18.95
CA ARG A 65 3.40 -18.20 -19.52
C ARG A 65 1.97 -18.72 -19.48
N VAL A 66 1.56 -19.44 -20.52
CA VAL A 66 0.32 -20.22 -20.53
C VAL A 66 0.72 -21.69 -20.49
N VAL A 67 0.20 -22.43 -19.50
CA VAL A 67 0.51 -23.85 -19.29
C VAL A 67 -0.77 -24.65 -19.13
N ALA A 68 -0.68 -25.98 -19.29
CA ALA A 68 -1.85 -26.84 -19.26
C ALA A 68 -2.29 -27.23 -17.84
N SER A 69 -1.35 -27.25 -16.89
CA SER A 69 -1.59 -27.78 -15.54
C SER A 69 -0.97 -26.94 -14.43
N LEU A 70 -1.54 -27.04 -13.21
CA LEU A 70 -0.95 -26.44 -12.02
C LEU A 70 0.43 -27.03 -11.70
N ALA A 71 0.66 -28.32 -12.01
CA ALA A 71 1.96 -28.95 -11.84
C ALA A 71 3.06 -28.24 -12.65
N GLU A 72 2.81 -27.92 -13.92
CA GLU A 72 3.73 -27.14 -14.76
C GLU A 72 3.93 -25.71 -14.23
N ALA A 73 2.87 -25.08 -13.71
CA ALA A 73 2.98 -23.73 -13.15
C ALA A 73 3.80 -23.69 -11.85
N LEU A 74 3.78 -24.77 -11.07
CA LEU A 74 4.52 -24.93 -9.82
C LEU A 74 5.98 -25.37 -10.04
N ASP A 75 6.42 -25.64 -11.26
CA ASP A 75 7.80 -26.02 -11.51
C ASP A 75 8.79 -24.97 -11.00
N GLY A 76 9.74 -25.41 -10.18
CA GLY A 76 10.72 -24.56 -9.50
C GLY A 76 10.19 -23.71 -8.34
N VAL A 77 8.91 -23.84 -7.95
CA VAL A 77 8.33 -23.21 -6.75
C VAL A 77 8.61 -24.11 -5.54
N SER A 78 9.12 -23.55 -4.45
CA SER A 78 9.38 -24.31 -3.21
C SER A 78 8.32 -24.10 -2.14
N TYR A 79 7.50 -23.06 -2.25
CA TYR A 79 6.39 -22.81 -1.32
C TYR A 79 5.20 -22.23 -2.07
N ALA A 80 4.07 -22.92 -2.05
CA ALA A 80 2.87 -22.55 -2.80
C ALA A 80 1.72 -22.23 -1.85
N CYS A 81 1.06 -21.11 -2.07
CA CYS A 81 -0.06 -20.63 -1.27
C CYS A 81 -1.33 -20.62 -2.12
N ALA A 82 -2.28 -21.48 -1.80
CA ALA A 82 -3.62 -21.42 -2.36
C ALA A 82 -4.36 -20.20 -1.79
N THR A 83 -5.22 -19.55 -2.58
CA THR A 83 -6.11 -18.49 -2.07
C THR A 83 -7.54 -18.99 -2.00
N ALA A 84 -8.17 -18.93 -0.83
CA ALA A 84 -9.56 -19.32 -0.68
C ALA A 84 -10.27 -18.45 0.37
N MET A 85 -11.53 -18.11 0.09
CA MET A 85 -12.38 -17.39 1.06
C MET A 85 -12.71 -18.29 2.26
N THR A 86 -13.03 -19.56 2.00
CA THR A 86 -13.41 -20.54 3.02
C THR A 86 -12.31 -21.61 3.14
N PRO A 87 -11.82 -21.90 4.35
CA PRO A 87 -10.92 -23.03 4.60
C PRO A 87 -11.51 -24.34 4.08
N ARG A 88 -10.63 -25.29 3.71
CA ARG A 88 -11.02 -26.65 3.31
C ARG A 88 -10.73 -27.63 4.44
N ASP A 89 -11.65 -28.54 4.70
CA ASP A 89 -11.53 -29.51 5.81
C ASP A 89 -10.27 -30.37 5.73
N PHE A 90 -9.84 -30.73 4.52
CA PHE A 90 -8.62 -31.49 4.26
C PHE A 90 -7.53 -30.66 3.57
N GLY A 91 -7.65 -29.33 3.65
CA GLY A 91 -6.70 -28.39 3.06
C GLY A 91 -5.42 -28.23 3.86
N PRO A 92 -4.40 -27.56 3.28
CA PRO A 92 -3.25 -27.12 4.05
C PRO A 92 -3.67 -26.12 5.15
N PRO A 93 -2.79 -25.85 6.12
CA PRO A 93 -3.07 -24.88 7.19
C PRO A 93 -3.51 -23.53 6.62
N THR A 94 -4.55 -22.94 7.21
CA THR A 94 -5.07 -21.65 6.77
C THR A 94 -4.45 -20.51 7.57
N HIS A 95 -3.98 -19.48 6.87
CA HIS A 95 -3.32 -18.32 7.44
C HIS A 95 -3.95 -17.01 6.96
N ALA A 96 -3.89 -16.00 7.82
CA ALA A 96 -4.01 -14.61 7.37
C ALA A 96 -2.74 -14.20 6.61
N PRO A 97 -2.81 -13.27 5.63
CA PRO A 97 -1.67 -12.93 4.77
C PRO A 97 -0.45 -12.42 5.55
N ARG A 98 -0.62 -11.37 6.36
CA ARG A 98 0.52 -10.64 6.97
C ARG A 98 1.41 -11.49 7.88
N PRO A 99 0.88 -12.31 8.81
CA PRO A 99 1.73 -13.16 9.64
C PRO A 99 2.54 -14.16 8.82
N LEU A 100 1.90 -14.86 7.86
CA LEU A 100 2.58 -15.82 6.99
C LEU A 100 3.63 -15.13 6.10
N PHE A 101 3.32 -13.95 5.56
CA PHE A 101 4.24 -13.23 4.69
C PHE A 101 5.48 -12.74 5.45
N ALA A 102 5.34 -12.30 6.70
CA ALA A 102 6.48 -11.93 7.52
C ALA A 102 7.41 -13.13 7.81
N GLU A 103 6.86 -14.34 7.90
CA GLU A 103 7.64 -15.58 8.03
C GLU A 103 8.34 -15.92 6.71
N LEU A 104 7.59 -16.03 5.61
CA LEU A 104 8.10 -16.41 4.30
C LEU A 104 9.15 -15.45 3.76
N ALA A 105 9.02 -14.14 4.01
CA ALA A 105 9.99 -13.13 3.58
C ALA A 105 11.37 -13.30 4.22
N ARG A 106 11.49 -14.06 5.32
CA ARG A 106 12.77 -14.39 5.97
C ARG A 106 13.34 -15.74 5.54
N SER A 107 12.65 -16.44 4.64
CA SER A 107 13.05 -17.75 4.11
C SER A 107 13.67 -17.62 2.73
N GLU A 108 14.37 -18.67 2.28
CA GLU A 108 14.92 -18.78 0.92
C GLU A 108 13.88 -19.36 -0.08
N HIS A 109 12.60 -19.38 0.30
CA HIS A 109 11.59 -20.00 -0.55
C HIS A 109 11.31 -19.17 -1.82
N ARG A 110 11.16 -19.89 -2.94
CA ARG A 110 10.48 -19.39 -4.13
C ARG A 110 8.98 -19.55 -3.93
N VAL A 111 8.30 -18.43 -3.72
CA VAL A 111 6.90 -18.39 -3.31
C VAL A 111 5.99 -18.28 -4.53
N ALA A 112 4.91 -19.07 -4.57
CA ALA A 112 3.83 -18.88 -5.53
C ALA A 112 2.50 -18.60 -4.84
N PHE A 113 1.74 -17.66 -5.39
CA PHE A 113 0.35 -17.41 -5.02
C PHE A 113 -0.57 -17.96 -6.12
N VAL A 114 -1.44 -18.89 -5.74
CA VAL A 114 -2.33 -19.60 -6.66
C VAL A 114 -3.76 -19.11 -6.46
N PHE A 115 -4.33 -18.56 -7.53
CA PHE A 115 -5.67 -17.99 -7.52
C PHE A 115 -6.62 -18.82 -8.37
N GLY A 116 -7.80 -19.08 -7.83
CA GLY A 116 -8.84 -19.85 -8.50
C GLY A 116 -9.59 -19.08 -9.58
N SER A 117 -10.46 -19.80 -10.28
CA SER A 117 -11.40 -19.22 -11.26
C SER A 117 -12.39 -18.28 -10.58
N GLU A 118 -12.79 -17.21 -11.25
CA GLU A 118 -13.75 -16.25 -10.69
C GLU A 118 -15.13 -16.85 -10.46
N ARG A 119 -15.47 -17.91 -11.21
CA ARG A 119 -16.78 -18.57 -11.13
C ARG A 119 -16.83 -19.66 -10.08
N PHE A 120 -15.74 -20.41 -9.92
CA PHE A 120 -15.74 -21.67 -9.17
C PHE A 120 -14.70 -21.71 -8.05
N GLY A 121 -13.84 -20.69 -7.94
CA GLY A 121 -12.68 -20.71 -7.05
C GLY A 121 -11.66 -21.77 -7.47
N MET A 122 -10.92 -22.29 -6.49
CA MET A 122 -9.97 -23.39 -6.68
C MET A 122 -10.65 -24.73 -6.41
N ALA A 123 -10.35 -25.73 -7.24
CA ALA A 123 -10.72 -27.12 -6.95
C ALA A 123 -9.98 -27.61 -5.70
N ASN A 124 -10.59 -28.55 -4.97
CA ASN A 124 -9.97 -29.11 -3.76
C ASN A 124 -8.60 -29.73 -4.06
N ASP A 125 -8.48 -30.48 -5.16
CA ASP A 125 -7.21 -31.11 -5.56
C ASP A 125 -6.10 -30.08 -5.86
N ASP A 126 -6.44 -28.87 -6.31
CA ASP A 126 -5.48 -27.79 -6.52
C ASP A 126 -5.04 -27.19 -5.17
N VAL A 127 -5.98 -27.00 -4.25
CA VAL A 127 -5.70 -26.51 -2.89
C VAL A 127 -4.80 -27.49 -2.14
N TYR A 128 -5.03 -28.80 -2.27
CA TYR A 128 -4.24 -29.85 -1.60
C TYR A 128 -2.79 -29.95 -2.08
N ARG A 129 -2.47 -29.38 -3.25
CA ARG A 129 -1.09 -29.30 -3.76
C ARG A 129 -0.30 -28.13 -3.20
N CYS A 130 -0.95 -27.24 -2.46
CA CYS A 130 -0.32 -26.07 -1.86
C CYS A 130 0.15 -26.37 -0.43
N HIS A 131 1.15 -25.61 0.02
CA HIS A 131 1.74 -25.72 1.36
C HIS A 131 0.92 -24.97 2.41
N ALA A 132 0.24 -23.90 1.99
CA ALA A 132 -0.63 -23.08 2.82
C ALA A 132 -1.89 -22.66 2.06
N CYS A 133 -2.95 -22.36 2.81
CA CYS A 133 -4.12 -21.66 2.31
C CYS A 133 -4.14 -20.24 2.90
N ILE A 134 -4.25 -19.23 2.05
CA ILE A 134 -4.39 -17.83 2.46
C ILE A 134 -5.87 -17.46 2.36
N SER A 135 -6.41 -16.98 3.49
CA SER A 135 -7.73 -16.35 3.54
C SER A 135 -7.56 -14.87 3.84
N ILE A 136 -7.98 -14.00 2.92
CA ILE A 136 -7.96 -12.55 3.12
C ILE A 136 -9.10 -12.20 4.08
N PRO A 137 -8.83 -11.55 5.23
CA PRO A 137 -9.88 -11.11 6.13
C PRO A 137 -10.78 -10.08 5.43
N THR A 138 -12.05 -10.43 5.23
CA THR A 138 -13.08 -9.59 4.61
C THR A 138 -14.30 -9.46 5.51
N HIS A 139 -15.29 -8.65 5.11
CA HIS A 139 -16.55 -8.56 5.84
C HIS A 139 -17.26 -9.92 5.92
N PRO A 140 -17.72 -10.39 7.10
CA PRO A 140 -18.33 -11.72 7.26
C PRO A 140 -19.58 -11.96 6.40
N GLY A 141 -20.34 -10.90 6.12
CA GLY A 141 -21.54 -10.97 5.28
C GLY A 141 -21.31 -10.84 3.76
N TYR A 142 -20.10 -10.49 3.32
CA TYR A 142 -19.76 -10.36 1.90
C TYR A 142 -18.24 -10.36 1.70
N GLY A 143 -17.67 -11.54 1.41
CA GLY A 143 -16.22 -11.74 1.28
C GLY A 143 -15.72 -12.03 -0.14
N SER A 144 -16.59 -11.96 -1.14
CA SER A 144 -16.22 -12.26 -2.53
C SER A 144 -15.47 -11.08 -3.15
N LEU A 145 -14.13 -11.18 -3.16
CA LEU A 145 -13.27 -10.22 -3.86
C LEU A 145 -13.19 -10.57 -5.35
N ASN A 146 -13.14 -9.57 -6.21
CA ASN A 146 -12.73 -9.78 -7.60
C ASN A 146 -11.28 -10.31 -7.64
N LEU A 147 -10.97 -11.15 -8.64
CA LEU A 147 -9.66 -11.78 -8.79
C LEU A 147 -8.50 -10.77 -8.72
N ALA A 148 -8.55 -9.70 -9.51
CA ALA A 148 -7.48 -8.69 -9.54
C ALA A 148 -7.39 -7.91 -8.22
N GLN A 149 -8.50 -7.75 -7.49
CA GLN A 149 -8.50 -7.12 -6.17
C GLN A 149 -7.82 -8.02 -5.12
N ALA A 150 -8.12 -9.33 -5.14
CA ALA A 150 -7.45 -10.29 -4.28
C ALA A 150 -5.93 -10.33 -4.56
N VAL A 151 -5.56 -10.37 -5.85
CA VAL A 151 -4.15 -10.25 -6.28
C VAL A 151 -3.53 -8.96 -5.75
N GLN A 152 -4.21 -7.82 -5.89
CA GLN A 152 -3.68 -6.52 -5.45
C GLN A 152 -3.41 -6.48 -3.94
N LEU A 153 -4.32 -7.00 -3.12
CA LEU A 153 -4.15 -7.04 -1.67
C LEU A 153 -2.98 -7.94 -1.26
N LEU A 154 -2.90 -9.15 -1.82
CA LEU A 154 -1.81 -10.08 -1.51
C LEU A 154 -0.46 -9.59 -2.03
N ALA A 155 -0.42 -9.05 -3.26
CA ALA A 155 0.80 -8.48 -3.82
C ALA A 155 1.28 -7.29 -2.99
N TYR A 156 0.37 -6.43 -2.51
CA TYR A 156 0.73 -5.31 -1.64
C TYR A 156 1.31 -5.78 -0.30
N ASP A 157 0.59 -6.64 0.43
CA ASP A 157 1.08 -7.13 1.73
C ASP A 157 2.39 -7.93 1.56
N TRP A 158 2.55 -8.67 0.46
CA TRP A 158 3.80 -9.38 0.17
C TRP A 158 4.96 -8.42 -0.13
N ARG A 159 4.73 -7.37 -0.95
CA ARG A 159 5.73 -6.31 -1.17
C ARG A 159 6.13 -5.64 0.13
N GLN A 160 5.18 -5.34 1.03
CA GLN A 160 5.49 -4.78 2.35
C GLN A 160 6.34 -5.72 3.20
N ALA A 161 6.06 -7.03 3.19
CA ALA A 161 6.88 -8.02 3.89
C ALA A 161 8.31 -8.12 3.32
N LEU A 162 8.47 -7.90 2.01
CA LEU A 162 9.77 -7.82 1.32
C LEU A 162 10.51 -6.49 1.51
N GLY A 163 10.00 -5.57 2.34
CA GLY A 163 10.63 -4.28 2.64
C GLY A 163 10.00 -3.06 1.97
N GLY A 164 8.99 -3.25 1.10
CA GLY A 164 8.23 -2.15 0.50
C GLY A 164 9.00 -1.34 -0.53
N PHE A 165 8.48 -0.13 -0.79
CA PHE A 165 9.16 0.92 -1.55
C PHE A 165 9.13 2.21 -0.71
N ASP A 166 10.23 2.93 -0.69
CA ASP A 166 10.31 4.19 0.05
C ASP A 166 9.34 5.23 -0.52
N VAL A 167 8.63 5.91 0.38
CA VAL A 167 7.85 7.10 0.03
C VAL A 167 8.78 8.29 0.13
N LEU A 168 9.24 8.80 -1.01
CA LEU A 168 10.07 9.99 -1.07
C LEU A 168 9.19 11.24 -0.92
N PRO A 169 9.34 12.04 0.16
CA PRO A 169 8.60 13.28 0.29
C PRO A 169 9.03 14.24 -0.83
N ARG A 170 8.04 14.85 -1.49
CA ARG A 170 8.29 15.82 -2.58
C ARG A 170 8.72 17.20 -2.05
N VAL A 171 8.43 17.48 -0.78
CA VAL A 171 8.76 18.74 -0.11
C VAL A 171 9.76 18.41 1.00
N PRO A 172 10.87 19.16 1.12
CA PRO A 172 11.78 19.02 2.26
C PRO A 172 11.02 19.25 3.57
N ASP A 173 11.42 18.56 4.63
CA ASP A 173 10.93 18.88 5.96
C ASP A 173 11.30 20.33 6.30
N PRO A 174 10.34 21.13 6.81
CA PRO A 174 10.60 22.50 7.16
C PRO A 174 11.65 22.58 8.27
N THR A 175 12.54 23.57 8.19
CA THR A 175 13.44 23.88 9.32
C THR A 175 12.59 24.50 10.43
N LEU A 176 12.35 23.71 11.47
CA LEU A 176 11.60 24.13 12.65
C LEU A 176 12.30 25.31 13.33
N ALA A 177 11.50 26.26 13.80
CA ALA A 177 11.98 27.37 14.59
C ALA A 177 12.52 26.87 15.93
N ASP A 178 13.67 27.38 16.33
CA ASP A 178 14.22 27.10 17.65
C ASP A 178 13.46 27.84 18.76
N GLY A 179 13.77 27.48 20.02
CA GLY A 179 13.12 28.08 21.18
C GLY A 179 13.34 29.60 21.27
N ALA A 180 14.47 30.13 20.78
CA ALA A 180 14.75 31.56 20.81
C ALA A 180 13.91 32.32 19.78
N GLN A 181 13.71 31.75 18.59
CA GLN A 181 12.83 32.29 17.56
C GLN A 181 11.37 32.29 18.02
N VAL A 182 10.91 31.19 18.63
CA VAL A 182 9.56 31.08 19.21
C VAL A 182 9.36 32.08 20.35
N GLN A 183 10.33 32.20 21.27
CA GLN A 183 10.24 33.18 22.36
C GLN A 183 10.23 34.62 21.81
N GLY A 184 11.09 34.92 20.84
CA GLY A 184 11.13 36.25 20.21
C GLY A 184 9.84 36.60 19.47
N LEU A 185 9.13 35.61 18.90
CA LEU A 185 7.78 35.78 18.36
C LEU A 185 6.78 36.12 19.46
N LEU A 186 6.76 35.35 20.55
CA LEU A 186 5.86 35.55 21.69
C LEU A 186 6.05 36.94 22.32
N ASP A 187 7.29 37.36 22.53
CA ASP A 187 7.63 38.68 23.09
C ASP A 187 7.20 39.84 22.17
N HIS A 188 7.28 39.64 20.86
CA HIS A 188 6.80 40.63 19.88
C HIS A 188 5.28 40.68 19.88
N TRP A 189 4.60 39.52 19.91
CA TRP A 189 3.15 39.44 19.96
C TRP A 189 2.57 40.00 21.24
N GLN A 190 3.22 39.80 22.39
CA GLN A 190 2.80 40.40 23.65
C GLN A 190 2.73 41.93 23.55
N ARG A 191 3.78 42.56 23.01
CA ARG A 191 3.83 44.01 22.80
C ARG A 191 2.79 44.47 21.80
N ALA A 192 2.72 43.83 20.64
CA ALA A 192 1.78 44.22 19.58
C ALA A 192 0.31 44.08 20.02
N LEU A 193 -0.02 43.03 20.78
CA LEU A 193 -1.37 42.83 21.33
C LEU A 193 -1.72 43.86 22.40
N ALA A 194 -0.73 44.36 23.16
CA ALA A 194 -0.92 45.44 24.11
C ALA A 194 -1.13 46.78 23.40
N ASP A 195 -0.33 47.09 22.38
CA ASP A 195 -0.41 48.34 21.61
C ASP A 195 -1.80 48.52 20.96
N ILE A 196 -2.43 47.43 20.50
CA ILE A 196 -3.78 47.47 19.92
C ILE A 196 -4.92 47.32 20.96
N GLY A 197 -4.60 47.27 22.25
CA GLY A 197 -5.60 47.15 23.34
C GLY A 197 -6.25 45.77 23.51
N PHE A 198 -5.78 44.73 22.82
CA PHE A 198 -6.30 43.36 22.98
C PHE A 198 -5.80 42.71 24.28
N LEU A 199 -4.55 42.99 24.65
CA LEU A 199 -3.94 42.53 25.89
C LEU A 199 -3.78 43.72 26.85
N ASP A 200 -4.47 43.70 27.98
CA ASP A 200 -4.20 44.63 29.08
C ASP A 200 -2.98 44.14 29.88
N PRO A 201 -1.85 44.88 29.93
CA PRO A 201 -0.67 44.50 30.70
C PRO A 201 -0.93 44.44 32.21
N ALA A 202 -1.90 45.19 32.73
CA ALA A 202 -2.27 45.17 34.14
C ALA A 202 -3.17 43.97 34.50
N ALA A 203 -3.82 43.35 33.50
CA ALA A 203 -4.69 42.19 33.67
C ALA A 203 -4.52 41.14 32.54
N PRO A 204 -3.30 40.59 32.32
CA PRO A 204 -2.99 39.79 31.13
C PRO A 204 -3.65 38.39 31.11
N LYS A 205 -4.30 37.99 32.23
CA LYS A 205 -4.85 36.65 32.45
C LYS A 205 -3.82 35.57 32.08
N LYS A 206 -4.24 34.51 31.37
CA LYS A 206 -3.38 33.41 30.89
C LYS A 206 -3.17 33.46 29.37
N LEU A 207 -3.26 34.63 28.74
CA LEU A 207 -3.20 34.74 27.28
C LEU A 207 -1.84 34.27 26.73
N MET A 208 -0.73 34.82 27.23
CA MET A 208 0.60 34.46 26.74
C MET A 208 0.96 32.98 26.93
N PRO A 209 0.69 32.35 28.09
CA PRO A 209 0.85 30.90 28.23
C PRO A 209 0.02 30.08 27.23
N ARG A 210 -1.21 30.51 26.92
CA ARG A 210 -2.07 29.83 25.93
C ARG A 210 -1.55 29.99 24.50
N LEU A 211 -1.02 31.17 24.15
CA LEU A 211 -0.38 31.41 22.85
C LEU A 211 0.91 30.60 22.70
N HIS A 212 1.71 30.50 23.75
CA HIS A 212 2.91 29.66 23.76
C HIS A 212 2.54 28.19 23.52
N GLN A 213 1.53 27.66 24.23
CA GLN A 213 1.05 26.29 24.00
C GLN A 213 0.46 26.07 22.61
N LEU A 214 -0.17 27.09 22.02
CA LEU A 214 -0.64 27.03 20.63
C LEU A 214 0.55 26.93 19.66
N ILE A 215 1.56 27.79 19.80
CA ILE A 215 2.73 27.82 18.93
C ILE A 215 3.56 26.54 19.04
N ASN A 216 3.76 26.02 20.26
CA ASN A 216 4.49 24.76 20.45
C ASN A 216 3.78 23.57 19.80
N ARG A 217 2.44 23.51 19.90
CA ARG A 217 1.67 22.45 19.23
C ARG A 217 1.67 22.60 17.71
N ALA A 218 1.79 23.83 17.20
CA ALA A 218 1.85 24.08 15.77
C ALA A 218 3.19 23.65 15.14
N GLY A 219 4.28 23.60 15.91
CA GLY A 219 5.59 23.18 15.39
C GLY A 219 6.06 24.05 14.23
N LEU A 220 6.08 25.38 14.45
CA LEU A 220 6.33 26.35 13.39
C LEU A 220 7.74 26.23 12.81
N SER A 221 7.85 26.48 11.50
CA SER A 221 9.11 26.75 10.82
C SER A 221 9.65 28.15 11.13
N ALA A 222 10.94 28.35 10.86
CA ALA A 222 11.58 29.66 10.97
C ALA A 222 10.88 30.72 10.08
N GLU A 223 10.46 30.33 8.86
CA GLU A 223 9.77 31.22 7.93
C GLU A 223 8.39 31.64 8.45
N GLU A 224 7.63 30.70 9.03
CA GLU A 224 6.33 31.00 9.64
C GLU A 224 6.48 31.92 10.85
N VAL A 225 7.53 31.73 11.67
CA VAL A 225 7.86 32.68 12.74
C VAL A 225 8.12 34.08 12.18
N HIS A 226 8.88 34.21 11.09
CA HIS A 226 9.11 35.50 10.44
C HIS A 226 7.82 36.13 9.91
N LEU A 227 6.95 35.34 9.29
CA LEU A 227 5.63 35.78 8.81
C LEU A 227 4.76 36.31 9.96
N LEU A 228 4.68 35.56 11.07
CA LEU A 228 3.88 35.95 12.24
C LEU A 228 4.46 37.20 12.93
N ARG A 229 5.78 37.38 12.96
CA ARG A 229 6.41 38.65 13.41
C ARG A 229 6.12 39.80 12.46
N GLY A 230 6.00 39.53 11.16
CA GLY A 230 5.55 40.50 10.16
C GLY A 230 4.13 41.01 10.45
N ILE A 231 3.22 40.12 10.84
CA ILE A 231 1.86 40.47 11.28
C ILE A 231 1.91 41.38 12.52
N ALA A 232 2.68 41.00 13.55
CA ALA A 232 2.85 41.83 14.75
C ALA A 232 3.40 43.22 14.43
N ARG A 233 4.37 43.32 13.51
CA ARG A 233 4.89 44.61 13.04
C ARG A 233 3.82 45.45 12.33
N ALA A 234 2.94 44.82 11.55
CA ALA A 234 1.85 45.51 10.86
C ALA A 234 0.79 46.05 11.84
N MET A 235 0.48 45.30 12.91
CA MET A 235 -0.41 45.75 13.99
C MET A 235 0.11 47.05 14.62
N GLN A 236 1.40 47.11 14.93
CA GLN A 236 2.04 48.26 15.57
C GLN A 236 2.22 49.49 14.67
N ARG A 237 2.07 49.34 13.34
CA ARG A 237 2.12 50.49 12.42
C ARG A 237 0.77 51.19 12.25
N ARG A 238 -0.32 50.58 12.72
CA ARG A 238 -1.70 51.07 12.55
C ARG A 238 -2.34 51.58 13.84
N GLY A 239 -1.68 51.39 14.99
CA GLY A 239 -1.98 52.08 16.24
C GLY A 239 -1.08 53.30 16.40
#